data_AF-A0A965UYQ4-F1
#
_entry.id   AF-A0A965UYQ4-F1
#
_cell.length_a   1.000
_cell.length_b   1.000
_cell.length_c   1.000
_cell.angle_alpha   90.00
_cell.angle_beta   90.00
_cell.angle_gamma   90.00
#
_symmetry.space_group_name_H-M   'P 1'
#
loop_
_entity.id
_entity.type
_entity.pdbx_description
1 polymer ?
#
loop_
_entity_poly.entity_id
_entity_poly.type
_entity_poly.pdbx_seq_one_letter_code
_entity_poly.pdbx_strand_id
1 'polypeptide(L)'
;EDNVEKTYWCERALVGAGYAGRCDAYVKLKGIGDAIIDLKNRKVNPKYDPFYDSDCAQLWAYRIASENPKAACVSVVLAANDPETLVIHQWSEEELHDAGIAFNAMLKVWAWSKKYTPPGMKL
;
A
#
# COMPACT_ATOMS: atom_id res chain seq x y z
N GLU A 1 -4.16 -5.36 24.61
CA GLU A 1 -3.11 -6.18 23.99
C GLU A 1 -2.62 -5.46 22.74
N ASP A 2 -1.33 -5.53 22.45
CA ASP A 2 -0.73 -4.84 21.29
C ASP A 2 -1.01 -5.62 19.99
N ASN A 3 -1.60 -4.95 19.00
CA ASN A 3 -1.91 -5.54 17.68
C ASN A 3 -0.67 -5.74 16.80
N VAL A 4 0.43 -5.04 17.12
CA VAL A 4 1.72 -5.11 16.44
C VAL A 4 2.67 -5.94 17.30
N GLU A 5 3.12 -7.08 16.80
CA GLU A 5 4.09 -7.95 17.48
C GLU A 5 5.53 -7.46 17.30
N LYS A 6 5.82 -6.82 16.16
CA LYS A 6 7.15 -6.31 15.82
C LYS A 6 7.06 -5.19 14.81
N THR A 7 7.89 -4.16 14.97
CA THR A 7 8.12 -3.14 13.94
C THR A 7 9.47 -3.39 13.28
N TYR A 8 9.49 -3.56 11.96
CA TYR A 8 10.75 -3.68 11.21
C TYR A 8 11.29 -2.29 10.86
N TRP A 9 10.43 -1.41 10.32
CA TRP A 9 10.73 0.00 10.08
C TRP A 9 9.43 0.80 9.88
N CYS A 10 9.55 2.12 10.00
CA CYS A 10 8.51 3.10 9.65
C CYS A 10 9.10 4.19 8.74
N GLU A 11 8.24 4.87 7.97
CA GLU A 11 8.57 6.05 7.14
C GLU A 11 9.75 5.83 6.18
N ARG A 12 9.84 4.63 5.58
CA ARG A 12 11.00 4.24 4.77
C ARG A 12 10.80 4.61 3.30
N ALA A 13 11.83 5.22 2.71
CA ALA A 13 11.90 5.39 1.27
C ALA A 13 12.13 4.04 0.59
N LEU A 14 11.24 3.69 -0.34
CA LEU A 14 11.33 2.49 -1.17
C LEU A 14 11.48 2.92 -2.64
N VAL A 15 12.33 2.19 -3.38
CA VAL A 15 12.62 2.46 -4.78
C VAL A 15 12.35 1.18 -5.56
N GLY A 16 11.34 1.24 -6.43
CA GLY A 16 11.00 0.18 -7.37
C GLY A 16 11.47 0.50 -8.78
N ALA A 17 11.18 -0.43 -9.70
CA ALA A 17 11.51 -0.28 -11.11
C ALA A 17 10.64 0.80 -11.78
N GLY A 18 11.14 2.03 -11.83
CA GLY A 18 10.43 3.15 -12.44
C GLY A 18 9.64 4.04 -11.47
N TYR A 19 9.67 3.75 -10.17
CA TYR A 19 8.89 4.49 -9.17
C TYR A 19 9.61 4.53 -7.82
N ALA A 20 9.25 5.49 -6.98
CA ALA A 20 9.70 5.57 -5.61
C ALA A 20 8.62 6.21 -4.73
N GLY A 21 8.62 5.89 -3.45
CA GLY A 21 7.70 6.48 -2.47
C GLY A 21 8.16 6.25 -1.04
N ARG A 22 7.44 6.84 -0.09
CA ARG A 22 7.67 6.63 1.34
C ARG A 22 6.55 5.78 1.90
N CYS A 23 6.90 4.60 2.40
CA CYS A 23 5.97 3.66 2.99
C CYS A 23 5.86 3.91 4.50
N ASP A 24 4.64 3.93 5.02
CA ASP A 24 4.35 4.25 6.42
C ASP A 24 5.00 3.23 7.36
N ALA A 25 4.79 1.93 7.16
CA ALA A 25 5.51 0.91 7.94
C ALA A 25 5.53 -0.50 7.34
N TYR A 26 6.55 -1.26 7.75
CA TYR A 26 6.61 -2.71 7.67
C TYR A 26 6.65 -3.28 9.08
N VAL A 27 5.64 -4.08 9.41
CA VAL A 27 5.41 -4.61 10.76
C VAL A 27 5.05 -6.08 10.71
N LYS A 28 5.03 -6.73 11.86
CA LYS A 28 4.40 -8.02 12.06
C LYS A 28 3.12 -7.82 12.88
N LEU A 29 1.97 -8.12 12.29
CA LEU A 29 0.65 -7.99 12.91
C LEU A 29 0.21 -9.33 13.52
N LYS A 30 -0.40 -9.26 14.70
CA LYS A 30 -0.97 -10.44 15.38
C LYS A 30 -2.04 -11.09 14.48
N GLY A 31 -1.88 -12.38 14.17
CA GLY A 31 -2.82 -13.15 13.35
C GLY A 31 -2.71 -12.99 11.83
N ILE A 32 -1.94 -12.01 11.32
CA ILE A 32 -1.68 -11.82 9.88
C ILE A 32 -0.24 -12.20 9.53
N GLY A 33 0.71 -11.88 10.42
CA GLY A 33 2.14 -12.02 10.15
C GLY A 33 2.75 -10.75 9.59
N ASP A 34 3.77 -10.90 8.76
CA ASP A 34 4.52 -9.80 8.16
C ASP A 34 3.63 -9.01 7.18
N ALA A 35 3.52 -7.69 7.39
CA ALA A 35 2.61 -6.83 6.66
C ALA A 35 3.21 -5.44 6.36
N ILE A 36 3.08 -5.01 5.11
CA ILE A 36 3.23 -3.62 4.70
C ILE A 36 1.91 -2.91 4.98
N ILE A 37 1.96 -1.81 5.73
CA ILE A 37 0.77 -1.05 6.11
C ILE A 37 0.82 0.37 5.60
N ASP A 38 -0.35 0.93 5.34
CA ASP A 38 -0.53 2.34 4.99
C ASP A 38 -1.72 2.91 5.79
N LEU A 39 -1.47 4.04 6.44
CA LEU A 39 -2.39 4.74 7.32
C LEU A 39 -3.07 5.87 6.55
N LYS A 40 -4.40 5.87 6.58
CA LYS A 40 -5.22 6.89 5.95
C LYS A 40 -6.08 7.58 7.00
N ASN A 41 -6.25 8.89 6.84
CA ASN A 41 -7.26 9.64 7.57
C ASN A 41 -8.38 10.04 6.60
N ARG A 42 -9.59 9.51 6.79
CA ARG A 42 -10.72 9.72 5.87
C ARG A 42 -12.03 9.80 6.64
N LYS A 43 -13.04 10.49 6.08
CA LYS A 43 -14.41 10.40 6.60
C LYS A 43 -14.95 9.00 6.32
N VAL A 44 -15.42 8.31 7.35
CA VAL A 44 -16.05 6.99 7.22
C VAL A 44 -17.55 7.14 7.23
N ASN A 45 -18.21 6.49 6.27
CA ASN A 45 -19.65 6.40 6.16
C ASN A 45 -20.02 4.92 6.01
N PRO A 46 -20.90 4.35 6.86
CA PRO A 46 -21.27 2.93 6.79
C PRO A 46 -21.83 2.45 5.44
N LYS A 47 -22.29 3.37 4.57
CA LYS A 47 -22.83 3.04 3.25
C LYS A 47 -21.77 2.89 2.15
N TYR A 48 -20.54 3.36 2.39
CA TYR A 48 -19.50 3.44 1.37
C TYR A 48 -18.23 2.79 1.88
N ASP A 49 -17.54 2.08 0.98
CA ASP A 49 -16.20 1.60 1.25
C ASP A 49 -15.24 2.81 1.39
N PRO A 50 -14.53 2.96 2.52
CA PRO A 50 -13.55 4.04 2.66
C PRO A 50 -12.24 3.78 1.91
N PHE A 51 -12.02 2.58 1.38
CA PHE A 51 -10.83 2.20 0.62
C PHE A 51 -11.02 2.44 -0.88
N TYR A 52 -9.93 2.78 -1.56
CA TYR A 52 -9.89 2.99 -3.00
C TYR A 52 -8.95 1.98 -3.66
N ASP A 53 -9.21 1.63 -4.92
CA ASP A 53 -8.33 0.74 -5.70
C ASP A 53 -6.88 1.24 -5.76
N SER A 54 -6.69 2.56 -5.69
CA SER A 54 -5.37 3.19 -5.63
C SER A 54 -4.61 2.90 -4.33
N ASP A 55 -5.30 2.59 -3.22
CA ASP A 55 -4.67 2.17 -1.96
C ASP A 55 -4.06 0.77 -2.12
N CYS A 56 -4.79 -0.15 -2.78
CA CYS A 56 -4.29 -1.48 -3.13
C CYS A 56 -3.07 -1.38 -4.05
N ALA A 57 -3.14 -0.55 -5.09
CA ALA A 57 -2.03 -0.33 -6.02
C ALA A 57 -0.79 0.28 -5.34
N GLN A 58 -1.00 1.21 -4.40
CA GLN A 58 0.07 1.78 -3.60
C GLN A 58 0.76 0.71 -2.73
N LEU A 59 -0.01 -0.09 -2.00
CA LEU A 59 0.53 -1.15 -1.15
C LEU A 59 1.21 -2.25 -1.96
N TRP A 60 0.66 -2.62 -3.12
CA TRP A 60 1.34 -3.51 -4.06
C TRP A 60 2.73 -2.96 -4.44
N ALA A 61 2.82 -1.68 -4.81
CA ALA A 61 4.07 -1.06 -5.21
C ALA A 61 5.10 -1.07 -4.07
N TYR A 62 4.67 -0.76 -2.84
CA TYR A 62 5.54 -0.85 -1.66
C TYR A 62 5.98 -2.28 -1.35
N ARG A 63 5.08 -3.26 -1.43
CA ARG A 63 5.40 -4.68 -1.24
C ARG A 63 6.48 -5.14 -2.22
N ILE A 64 6.32 -4.83 -3.51
CA ILE A 64 7.29 -5.20 -4.55
C ILE A 64 8.63 -4.47 -4.39
N ALA A 65 8.63 -3.22 -3.92
CA ALA A 65 9.86 -2.46 -3.68
C ALA A 65 10.52 -2.76 -2.31
N SER A 66 9.88 -3.55 -1.45
CA SER A 66 10.38 -3.92 -0.13
C SER A 66 11.29 -5.16 -0.18
N GLU A 67 11.93 -5.44 0.95
CA GLU A 67 12.70 -6.67 1.16
C GLU A 67 11.85 -7.95 1.22
N ASN A 68 10.51 -7.84 1.32
CA ASN A 68 9.62 -9.00 1.45
C ASN A 68 8.42 -8.91 0.48
N PRO A 69 8.53 -9.47 -0.74
CA PRO A 69 7.45 -9.44 -1.72
C PRO A 69 6.25 -10.35 -1.36
N LYS A 70 6.31 -11.07 -0.23
CA LYS A 70 5.24 -11.94 0.29
C LYS A 70 4.54 -11.37 1.51
N ALA A 71 4.91 -10.17 1.96
CA ALA A 71 4.22 -9.51 3.05
C ALA A 71 2.75 -9.24 2.69
N ALA A 72 1.87 -9.35 3.67
CA ALA A 72 0.48 -8.91 3.51
C ALA A 72 0.42 -7.40 3.26
N CYS A 73 -0.62 -6.94 2.56
CA CYS A 73 -0.87 -5.52 2.32
C CYS A 73 -2.10 -5.10 3.10
N VAL A 74 -1.95 -4.18 4.04
CA VAL A 74 -3.06 -3.76 4.92
C VAL A 74 -3.24 -2.25 4.89
N SER A 75 -4.40 -1.80 4.46
CA SER A 75 -4.81 -0.40 4.60
C SER A 75 -5.54 -0.20 5.93
N VAL A 76 -5.20 0.87 6.63
CA VAL A 76 -5.84 1.23 7.91
C VAL A 76 -6.39 2.64 7.81
N VAL A 77 -7.70 2.78 7.90
CA VAL A 77 -8.39 4.07 7.92
C VAL A 77 -8.74 4.44 9.36
N LEU A 78 -8.19 5.56 9.84
CA LEU A 78 -8.67 6.25 11.02
C LEU A 78 -9.77 7.22 10.58
N ALA A 79 -10.96 7.09 11.17
CA ALA A 79 -12.09 7.90 10.77
C ALA A 79 -11.93 9.36 11.24
N ALA A 80 -11.84 10.29 10.29
CA ALA A 80 -11.69 11.71 10.56
C ALA A 80 -12.85 12.33 11.36
N ASN A 81 -14.02 11.70 11.29
CA ASN A 81 -15.27 12.12 11.92
C ASN A 81 -15.60 11.36 13.21
N ASP A 82 -14.82 10.35 13.56
CA ASP A 82 -14.97 9.57 14.79
C ASP A 82 -13.62 8.92 15.17
N PRO A 83 -12.88 9.48 16.14
CA PRO A 83 -11.54 9.00 16.47
C PRO A 83 -11.51 7.58 17.05
N GLU A 84 -12.66 7.05 17.50
CA GLU A 84 -12.77 5.69 18.01
C GLU A 84 -12.99 4.66 16.88
N THR A 85 -13.31 5.12 15.67
CA THR A 85 -13.55 4.25 14.52
C THR A 85 -12.25 4.03 13.73
N LEU A 86 -11.84 2.77 13.69
CA LEU A 86 -10.73 2.27 12.88
C LEU A 86 -11.25 1.17 11.94
N VAL A 87 -11.04 1.36 10.64
CA VAL A 87 -11.42 0.39 9.60
C VAL A 87 -10.16 -0.20 9.01
N ILE A 88 -10.08 -1.53 8.92
CA ILE A 88 -8.92 -2.25 8.40
C ILE A 88 -9.35 -3.04 7.17
N HIS A 89 -8.53 -2.99 6.12
CA HIS A 89 -8.69 -3.84 4.95
C HIS A 89 -7.38 -4.54 4.63
N GLN A 90 -7.38 -5.87 4.69
CA GLN A 90 -6.30 -6.72 4.20
C GLN A 90 -6.63 -7.11 2.76
N TRP A 91 -5.84 -6.62 1.82
CA TRP A 91 -6.02 -6.92 0.40
C TRP A 91 -5.66 -8.37 0.10
N SER A 92 -6.47 -9.03 -0.71
CA SER A 92 -6.21 -10.38 -1.19
C SER A 92 -5.09 -10.40 -2.25
N GLU A 93 -4.50 -11.57 -2.48
CA GLU A 93 -3.48 -11.72 -3.54
C GLU A 93 -4.04 -11.49 -4.94
N GLU A 94 -5.33 -11.77 -5.17
CA GLU A 94 -6.01 -11.51 -6.45
C GLU A 94 -6.15 -10.00 -6.68
N GLU A 95 -6.63 -9.25 -5.69
CA GLU A 95 -6.72 -7.78 -5.76
C GLU A 95 -5.35 -7.15 -5.96
N LEU A 96 -4.32 -7.64 -5.25
CA LEU A 96 -2.95 -7.13 -5.40
C LEU A 96 -2.37 -7.45 -6.77
N HIS A 97 -2.67 -8.62 -7.33
CA HIS A 97 -2.25 -8.98 -8.68
C HIS A 97 -2.83 -7.99 -9.70
N ASP A 98 -4.14 -7.75 -9.65
CA ASP A 98 -4.83 -6.86 -10.58
C ASP A 98 -4.43 -5.40 -10.39
N ALA A 99 -4.28 -4.96 -9.14
CA ALA A 99 -3.74 -3.64 -8.81
C ALA A 99 -2.31 -3.46 -9.33
N GLY A 100 -1.49 -4.51 -9.32
CA GLY A 100 -0.15 -4.50 -9.90
C GLY A 100 -0.15 -4.33 -11.41
N ILE A 101 -1.06 -5.01 -12.12
CA ILE A 101 -1.25 -4.81 -13.57
C ILE A 101 -1.64 -3.35 -13.84
N ALA A 102 -2.63 -2.84 -13.11
CA ALA A 102 -3.11 -1.46 -13.25
C ALA A 102 -1.99 -0.44 -12.94
N PHE A 103 -1.23 -0.63 -11.86
CA PHE A 103 -0.12 0.25 -11.48
C PHE A 103 0.93 0.32 -12.58
N ASN A 104 1.37 -0.82 -13.11
CA ASN A 104 2.37 -0.84 -14.17
C ASN A 104 1.86 -0.19 -15.47
N ALA A 105 0.59 -0.39 -15.82
CA ALA A 105 -0.03 0.27 -16.96
C ALA A 105 -0.06 1.79 -16.78
N MET A 106 -0.49 2.26 -15.60
CA MET A 106 -0.47 3.70 -15.25
C MET A 106 0.94 4.27 -15.28
N LEU A 107 1.95 3.53 -14.82
CA LEU A 107 3.34 3.95 -14.87
C LEU A 107 3.83 4.15 -16.32
N LYS A 108 3.44 3.27 -17.25
CA LYS A 108 3.71 3.44 -18.69
C LYS A 108 3.07 4.70 -19.26
N VAL A 109 1.80 4.95 -18.93
CA VAL A 109 1.10 6.17 -19.35
C VAL A 109 1.79 7.41 -18.78
N TRP A 110 2.18 7.37 -17.50
CA TRP A 110 2.92 8.46 -16.86
C TRP A 110 4.26 8.71 -17.54
N ALA A 111 5.05 7.67 -17.82
CA ALA A 111 6.35 7.78 -18.46
C ALA A 111 6.24 8.39 -19.87
N TRP A 112 5.26 7.93 -20.65
CA TRP A 112 4.93 8.52 -21.95
C TRP A 112 4.55 10.01 -21.82
N SER A 113 3.64 10.34 -20.89
CA SER A 113 3.16 11.71 -20.66
C SER A 113 4.30 12.65 -20.26
N LYS A 114 5.23 12.17 -19.42
CA LYS A 114 6.40 12.92 -18.96
C LYS A 114 7.55 12.93 -19.95
N LYS A 115 7.46 12.18 -21.07
CA LYS A 115 8.56 11.95 -22.02
C LYS A 115 9.85 11.54 -21.30
N TYR A 116 9.68 10.73 -20.26
CA TYR A 116 10.75 10.33 -19.35
C TYR A 116 10.57 8.88 -18.95
N THR A 117 11.62 8.08 -19.15
CA THR A 117 11.68 6.69 -18.69
C THR A 117 12.59 6.64 -17.46
N PRO A 118 12.04 6.47 -16.25
CA PRO A 118 12.88 6.41 -15.06
C PRO A 118 13.75 5.15 -15.06
N PRO A 119 14.89 5.17 -14.35
CA PRO A 119 15.78 4.02 -14.23
C PRO A 119 15.05 2.77 -13.75
N GLY A 120 15.39 1.62 -14.35
CA GLY A 120 14.84 0.32 -13.99
C GLY A 120 13.45 0.00 -14.59
N MET A 121 12.73 0.99 -15.13
CA MET A 121 11.45 0.76 -15.78
C MET A 121 11.62 -0.05 -17.08
N LYS A 122 10.78 -1.07 -17.28
CA LYS A 122 10.65 -1.79 -18.55
C LYS A 122 9.42 -1.30 -19.30
N LEU A 123 9.62 -0.79 -20.52
CA LEU A 123 8.53 -0.39 -21.42
C LEU A 123 7.88 -1.62 -22.08
#